data_AF-A0A540V7V5-F1
#
_entry.id   AF-A0A540V7V5-F1
#
_cell.length_a   1.000
_cell.length_b   1.000
_cell.length_c   1.000
_cell.angle_alpha   90.00
_cell.angle_beta   90.00
_cell.angle_gamma   90.00
#
_symmetry.space_group_name_H-M   'P 1'
#
loop_
_entity.id
_entity.type
_entity.pdbx_description
1 polymer ?
#
loop_
_entity_poly.entity_id
_entity_poly.type
_entity_poly.pdbx_seq_one_letter_code
_entity_poly.pdbx_strand_id
1 'polypeptide(L)' 'MSCRCEELDELWDDEAKTYIHKHLEKIEVRADGWEAVYQCPETKYKWLRDFPRGEEHGGGPLRLRRLNPTQSEG' A
#
# COMPACT_ATOMS: atom_id res chain seq x y z
N MET A 1 -1.00 -15.02 -14.18
CA MET A 1 -0.85 -14.44 -12.83
C MET A 1 0.54 -13.83 -12.75
N SER A 2 0.64 -12.53 -12.45
CA SER A 2 1.84 -11.70 -12.61
C SER A 2 2.10 -10.76 -11.42
N CYS A 3 1.62 -11.11 -10.21
CA CYS A 3 1.88 -10.32 -9.01
C CYS A 3 3.39 -10.36 -8.70
N ARG A 4 4.00 -9.17 -8.64
CA ARG A 4 5.42 -8.96 -8.30
C ARG A 4 5.61 -8.70 -6.81
N CYS A 5 4.78 -9.30 -5.98
CA CYS A 5 4.66 -8.94 -4.57
C CYS A 5 5.93 -9.30 -3.77
N GLU A 6 6.73 -10.24 -4.26
CA GLU A 6 8.01 -10.65 -3.67
C GLU A 6 9.18 -9.75 -4.10
N GLU A 7 9.10 -9.16 -5.29
CA GLU A 7 10.16 -8.37 -5.93
C GLU A 7 10.04 -6.86 -5.66
N LEU A 8 8.88 -6.41 -5.18
CA LEU A 8 8.58 -5.01 -4.94
C LEU A 8 8.46 -4.75 -3.44
N ASP A 9 9.10 -3.67 -2.99
CA ASP A 9 9.00 -3.18 -1.61
C ASP A 9 8.21 -1.87 -1.51
N GLU A 10 8.30 -1.02 -2.54
CA GLU A 10 7.67 0.31 -2.55
C GLU A 10 7.34 0.74 -3.98
N LEU A 11 6.22 1.44 -4.15
CA LEU A 11 5.76 2.05 -5.40
C LEU A 11 5.23 3.46 -5.10
N TRP A 12 5.25 4.32 -6.11
CA TRP A 12 4.87 5.72 -5.99
C TRP A 12 3.83 6.12 -7.03
N ASP A 13 2.99 7.09 -6.67
CA ASP A 13 2.02 7.79 -7.52
C ASP A 13 1.21 6.85 -8.43
N ASP A 14 1.30 7.03 -9.75
CA ASP A 14 0.47 6.30 -10.70
C ASP A 14 0.81 4.81 -10.78
N GLU A 15 2.07 4.45 -10.52
CA GLU A 15 2.47 3.04 -10.43
C GLU A 15 1.81 2.37 -9.23
N ALA A 16 1.84 3.03 -8.07
CA ALA A 16 1.15 2.56 -6.88
C ALA A 16 -0.37 2.46 -7.08
N LYS A 17 -1.02 3.48 -7.67
CA LYS A 17 -2.46 3.45 -7.98
C LYS A 17 -2.81 2.28 -8.90
N THR A 18 -2.03 2.08 -9.95
CA THR A 18 -2.22 1.00 -10.92
C THR A 18 -2.06 -0.36 -10.26
N TYR A 19 -1.04 -0.51 -9.42
CA TYR A 19 -0.75 -1.77 -8.75
C TYR A 19 -1.85 -2.13 -7.75
N ILE A 20 -2.32 -1.16 -6.97
CA ILE A 20 -3.47 -1.33 -6.07
C ILE A 20 -4.67 -1.85 -6.86
N HIS A 21 -5.07 -1.15 -7.92
CA HIS A 21 -6.27 -1.50 -8.68
C HIS A 21 -6.20 -2.91 -9.30
N LYS A 22 -5.03 -3.30 -9.80
CA LYS A 22 -4.86 -4.54 -10.55
C LYS A 22 -4.58 -5.77 -9.68
N HIS A 23 -3.93 -5.59 -8.53
CA HIS A 23 -3.35 -6.71 -7.79
C HIS A 23 -3.76 -6.78 -6.33
N LEU A 24 -4.34 -5.73 -5.76
CA LEU A 24 -4.58 -5.65 -4.32
C LEU A 24 -6.04 -5.39 -3.98
N GLU A 25 -6.49 -5.99 -2.89
CA GLU A 25 -7.81 -5.75 -2.32
C GLU A 25 -7.67 -4.92 -1.06
N LYS A 26 -8.51 -3.90 -0.90
CA LYS A 26 -8.51 -3.08 0.30
C LYS A 26 -9.12 -3.88 1.45
N ILE A 27 -8.39 -4.01 2.55
CA ILE A 27 -8.84 -4.79 3.73
C ILE A 27 -9.07 -3.91 4.97
N GLU A 28 -8.44 -2.75 5.05
CA GLU A 28 -8.57 -1.83 6.18
C GLU A 28 -8.37 -0.39 5.72
N VAL A 29 -9.12 0.54 6.32
CA VAL A 29 -8.85 1.98 6.26
C VAL A 29 -8.56 2.41 7.68
N ARG A 30 -7.43 3.07 7.92
CA ARG A 30 -7.07 3.50 9.27
C ARG A 30 -7.93 4.68 9.71
N ALA A 31 -7.93 4.93 11.02
CA ALA A 31 -8.81 5.92 11.65
C ALA A 31 -8.59 7.35 11.14
N ASP A 32 -7.42 7.64 10.58
CA ASP A 32 -7.09 8.93 9.97
C ASP A 32 -7.73 9.13 8.58
N GLY A 33 -8.19 8.05 7.92
CA GLY A 33 -8.76 8.05 6.57
C GLY A 33 -7.74 8.24 5.44
N TRP A 34 -6.50 8.60 5.78
CA TRP A 34 -5.41 8.80 4.82
C TRP A 34 -4.70 7.49 4.54
N GLU A 35 -4.46 6.69 5.57
CA GLU A 35 -3.82 5.40 5.46
C GLU A 35 -4.83 4.28 5.15
N ALA A 36 -4.45 3.37 4.26
CA ALA A 36 -5.25 2.18 3.99
C ALA A 36 -4.35 0.95 3.78
N VAL A 37 -4.77 -0.17 4.35
CA VAL A 37 -4.09 -1.46 4.20
C VAL A 37 -4.79 -2.24 3.10
N TYR A 38 -3.97 -2.74 2.19
CA TYR A 38 -4.36 -3.60 1.10
C TYR A 38 -3.68 -4.96 1.25
N GLN A 39 -4.28 -6.00 0.67
CA GLN A 39 -3.73 -7.34 0.66
C GLN A 39 -3.78 -7.91 -0.75
N CYS A 40 -2.71 -8.55 -1.18
CA CYS A 40 -2.74 -9.33 -2.40
C CYS A 40 -3.53 -10.64 -2.15
N PRO A 41 -4.60 -10.94 -2.88
CA PRO A 41 -5.36 -12.18 -2.69
C PRO A 41 -4.54 -13.43 -3.05
N GLU A 42 -3.56 -13.30 -3.95
CA GLU A 42 -2.73 -14.40 -4.43
C GLU A 42 -1.64 -14.79 -3.43
N THR A 43 -0.83 -13.83 -2.98
CA THR A 43 0.36 -14.08 -2.15
C THR A 43 0.16 -13.74 -0.68
N LYS A 44 -0.99 -13.15 -0.33
CA LYS A 44 -1.34 -12.70 1.03
C LYS A 44 -0.45 -11.60 1.62
N TYR A 45 0.54 -11.08 0.89
CA TYR A 45 1.31 -9.90 1.30
C TYR A 45 0.41 -8.70 1.52
N LYS A 46 0.69 -7.96 2.60
CA LYS A 46 -0.01 -6.73 2.93
C LYS A 46 0.80 -5.52 2.44
N TRP A 47 0.09 -4.47 2.11
CA TRP A 47 0.64 -3.22 1.59
C TRP A 47 -0.05 -2.06 2.28
N LEU A 48 0.72 -1.04 2.66
CA LEU A 48 0.19 0.21 3.21
C LEU A 48 0.24 1.28 2.13
N ARG A 49 -0.91 1.89 1.88
CA ARG A 49 -1.00 3.16 1.15
C ARG A 49 -0.95 4.29 2.16
N ASP A 50 0.06 5.15 2.06
CA ASP A 50 0.22 6.35 2.87
C ASP A 50 0.60 7.57 2.00
N PHE A 51 0.63 8.74 2.63
CA PHE A 51 1.01 10.01 2.02
C PHE A 51 2.05 10.68 2.91
N PRO A 52 3.35 10.34 2.78
CA PRO A 52 4.40 10.77 3.71
C PRO A 52 4.61 12.30 3.74
N ARG A 53 4.05 13.03 2.77
CA ARG A 53 4.03 14.49 2.72
C ARG A 53 2.61 15.03 2.55
N GLY A 54 1.65 14.46 3.29
CA GLY A 54 0.23 14.85 3.23
C GLY A 54 -0.05 16.32 3.57
N GLU A 55 0.90 17.00 4.22
CA GLU A 55 0.85 18.43 4.55
C GLU A 55 1.11 19.34 3.33
N GLU A 56 1.63 18.81 2.22
CA GLU A 56 1.77 19.57 0.98
C GLU A 56 0.40 19.87 0.38
N HIS A 57 0.19 21.11 -0.11
CA HIS A 57 -1.05 21.53 -0.76
C HIS A 57 -1.42 20.56 -1.90
N GLY A 58 -2.41 19.70 -1.66
CA GLY A 58 -2.82 18.63 -2.59
C GLY A 58 -2.70 17.20 -2.04
N GLY A 59 -2.25 17.01 -0.80
CA GLY A 59 -2.23 15.69 -0.14
C GLY A 59 -0.97 14.85 -0.38
N GLY A 60 0.08 15.44 -0.97
CA GLY A 60 1.37 14.80 -1.20
C GLY A 60 1.36 13.63 -2.20
N PRO A 61 2.54 13.09 -2.53
CA PRO A 61 2.66 11.92 -3.40
C PRO A 61 2.10 10.68 -2.69
N LEU A 62 1.36 9.88 -3.45
CA LEU A 62 0.87 8.61 -2.95
C LEU A 62 2.03 7.62 -2.90
N ARG A 63 2.17 6.94 -1.77
CA ARG A 63 3.14 5.87 -1.62
C ARG A 63 2.45 4.58 -1.22
N LEU A 64 2.92 3.48 -1.81
CA LEU A 64 2.45 2.14 -1.50
C LEU A 64 3.65 1.29 -1.12
N ARG A 65 3.74 0.88 0.14
CA ARG A 65 4.86 0.09 0.66
C ARG A 65 4.41 -1.27 1.17
N ARG A 66 5.22 -2.30 0.94
CA ARG A 66 4.97 -3.64 1.46
C ARG A 66 5.10 -3.63 2.98
N LEU A 67 4.14 -4.23 3.66
CA LEU A 67 4.23 -4.49 5.08
C LEU A 67 4.94 -5.83 5.25
N ASN A 68 6.16 -5.78 5.78
CA ASN A 68 6.84 -7.00 6.18
C ASN A 68 6.05 -7.66 7.32
N PRO A 69 5.93 -9.00 7.35
CA PRO A 69 5.21 -9.71 8.40
C PRO A 69 5.80 -9.52 9.82
N THR A 70 6.91 -8.78 9.96
CA THR A 70 7.67 -8.60 11.20
C THR A 70 7.23 -7.42 12.08
N GLN A 71 6.00 -6.94 11.97
CA GLN A 71 5.45 -5.92 12.88
C GLN A 71 4.05 -6.33 13.36
N SER A 72 4.04 -7.36 14.21
CA SER A 72 3.03 -7.57 15.24
C SER A 72 3.80 -7.65 16.55
N GLU A 73 4.24 -6.49 17.04
CA GLU A 73 4.45 -6.31 18.48
C GLU A 73 3.08 -5.89 19.02
N GLY A 74 2.47 -6.46 20.05
CA GLY A 74 2.85 -7.38 21.11
C GLY A 74 1.76 -7.22 22.16
#